data_AF-A0A1Y3TET3-F1
#
_entry.id   AF-A0A1Y3TET3-F1
#
_cell.length_a   1.000
_cell.length_b   1.000
_cell.length_c   1.000
_cell.angle_alpha   90.00
_cell.angle_beta   90.00
_cell.angle_gamma   90.00
#
_symmetry.space_group_name_H-M   'P 1'
#
loop_
_entity.id
_entity.type
_entity.pdbx_description
1 polymer ?
#
loop_
_entity_poly.entity_id
_entity_poly.type
_entity_poly.pdbx_seq_one_letter_code
_entity_poly.pdbx_strand_id
1 'polypeptide(L)'
;MDENIYQIAEQIVQLHQKAHEVYLPLVEDVCSRTVSEDELSHLLDYLLDFACDEKILGLYKRVCRKYLDVYPGCIRDYIEAYREM
;
A
#
# COMPACT_ATOMS: atom_id res chain seq x y z
N MET A 1 6.16 -22.01 -24.37
CA MET A 1 6.94 -21.41 -23.27
C MET A 1 6.22 -20.18 -22.73
N ASP A 2 5.55 -19.42 -23.60
CA ASP A 2 4.78 -18.22 -23.22
C ASP A 2 3.46 -18.48 -22.46
N GLU A 3 2.76 -19.58 -22.71
CA GLU A 3 1.46 -19.87 -22.06
C GLU A 3 1.55 -19.90 -20.52
N ASN A 4 2.65 -20.45 -19.99
CA ASN A 4 2.89 -20.51 -18.55
C ASN A 4 3.19 -19.13 -17.97
N ILE A 5 3.91 -18.28 -18.72
CA ILE A 5 4.20 -16.89 -18.32
C ILE A 5 2.90 -16.07 -18.29
N TYR A 6 2.02 -16.23 -19.27
CA TYR A 6 0.72 -15.56 -19.28
C TYR A 6 -0.18 -15.98 -18.11
N GLN A 7 -0.20 -17.27 -17.78
CA GLN A 7 -0.94 -17.77 -16.61
C GLN A 7 -0.41 -17.19 -15.30
N ILE A 8 0.91 -17.09 -15.14
CA ILE A 8 1.52 -16.46 -13.96
C ILE A 8 1.18 -14.96 -13.91
N ALA A 9 1.26 -14.25 -15.04
CA ALA A 9 0.90 -12.84 -15.11
C ALA A 9 -0.56 -12.60 -14.71
N GLU A 10 -1.49 -13.45 -15.16
CA GLU A 10 -2.90 -13.37 -14.77
C GLU A 10 -3.08 -13.61 -13.27
N GLN A 11 -2.39 -14.58 -12.68
CA GLN A 11 -2.45 -14.84 -11.23
C GLN A 11 -1.91 -13.65 -10.42
N ILE A 12 -0.86 -12.97 -10.90
CA ILE A 12 -0.34 -11.74 -10.27
C ILE A 12 -1.40 -10.64 -10.29
N VAL A 13 -2.07 -10.42 -11.43
CA VAL A 13 -3.15 -9.41 -11.53
C VAL A 13 -4.30 -9.73 -10.56
N GLN A 14 -4.71 -11.00 -10.48
CA GLN A 14 -5.75 -11.44 -9.54
C GLN A 14 -5.32 -11.26 -8.08
N LEU A 15 -4.04 -11.48 -7.78
CA LEU A 15 -3.48 -11.25 -6.44
C LEU A 15 -3.56 -9.77 -6.06
N HIS A 16 -3.15 -8.87 -6.94
CA HIS A 16 -3.26 -7.42 -6.69
C HIS A 16 -4.70 -6.95 -6.52
N GLN A 17 -5.63 -7.48 -7.33
CA GLN A 17 -7.06 -7.17 -7.18
C GLN A 17 -7.59 -7.59 -5.80
N LYS A 18 -7.24 -8.79 -5.33
CA LYS A 18 -7.62 -9.26 -3.99
C LYS A 18 -6.97 -8.43 -2.89
N ALA A 19 -5.68 -8.09 -3.04
CA ALA A 19 -5.00 -7.21 -2.10
C ALA A 19 -5.72 -5.87 -1.98
N HIS A 20 -6.13 -5.27 -3.10
CA HIS A 20 -6.86 -4.01 -3.09
C HIS A 20 -8.21 -4.12 -2.36
N GLU A 21 -8.96 -5.18 -2.58
CA GLU A 21 -10.24 -5.43 -1.88
C GLU A 21 -10.07 -5.57 -0.36
N VAL A 22 -8.96 -6.15 0.09
CA VAL A 22 -8.64 -6.30 1.51
C VAL A 22 -8.15 -4.98 2.12
N TYR A 23 -7.24 -4.27 1.45
CA TYR A 23 -6.61 -3.08 2.02
C TYR A 23 -7.45 -1.80 1.93
N LEU A 24 -8.34 -1.68 0.94
CA LEU A 24 -9.21 -0.51 0.80
C LEU A 24 -9.99 -0.18 2.08
N PRO A 25 -10.77 -1.11 2.69
CA PRO A 25 -11.52 -0.80 3.90
C PRO A 25 -10.61 -0.50 5.10
N LEU A 26 -9.41 -1.08 5.17
CA LEU A 26 -8.43 -0.77 6.23
C LEU A 26 -7.89 0.66 6.10
N VAL A 27 -7.57 1.07 4.87
CA VAL A 27 -7.13 2.43 4.56
C VAL A 27 -8.24 3.44 4.85
N GLU A 28 -9.50 3.10 4.54
CA GLU A 28 -10.65 3.94 4.87
C GLU A 28 -10.85 4.09 6.37
N ASP A 29 -10.78 3.00 7.13
CA ASP A 29 -10.87 3.02 8.59
C ASP A 29 -9.76 3.88 9.19
N VAL A 30 -8.49 3.57 8.87
CA VAL A 30 -7.33 4.34 9.36
C VAL A 30 -7.49 5.82 9.00
N CYS A 31 -7.81 6.17 7.76
CA CYS A 31 -7.96 7.57 7.35
C CYS A 31 -9.15 8.31 8.02
N SER A 32 -10.13 7.58 8.57
CA SER A 32 -11.31 8.15 9.21
C SER A 32 -11.08 8.54 10.68
N ARG A 33 -10.00 8.05 11.30
CA ARG A 33 -9.69 8.26 12.72
C ARG A 33 -8.22 8.64 12.96
N THR A 34 -7.91 8.97 14.19
CA THR A 34 -6.51 9.08 14.63
C THR A 34 -6.03 7.69 15.04
N VAL A 35 -4.86 7.29 14.54
CA VAL A 35 -4.21 6.01 14.84
C VAL A 35 -2.82 6.27 15.42
N SER A 36 -2.23 5.29 16.11
CA SER A 36 -0.84 5.39 16.56
C SER A 36 0.13 5.27 15.39
N GLU A 37 1.37 5.76 15.58
CA GLU A 37 2.44 5.60 14.59
C GLU A 37 2.75 4.13 14.29
N ASP A 38 2.68 3.25 15.29
CA ASP A 38 2.88 1.80 15.11
C ASP A 38 1.79 1.18 14.23
N GLU A 39 0.52 1.51 14.48
CA GLU A 39 -0.61 1.04 13.68
C GLU A 39 -0.52 1.55 12.24
N LEU A 40 -0.14 2.82 12.06
CA LEU A 40 0.10 3.41 10.75
C LEU A 40 1.23 2.70 10.00
N SER A 41 2.36 2.48 10.67
CA SER A 41 3.55 1.85 10.08
C SER A 41 3.23 0.44 9.61
N HIS A 42 2.53 -0.35 10.44
CA HIS A 42 2.09 -1.69 10.03
C HIS A 42 1.21 -1.68 8.78
N LEU A 43 0.29 -0.72 8.64
CA LEU A 43 -0.50 -0.60 7.42
C LEU A 43 0.36 -0.21 6.21
N LEU A 44 1.31 0.72 6.39
CA LEU A 44 2.20 1.17 5.32
C LEU A 44 3.15 0.06 4.84
N ASP A 45 3.67 -0.77 5.74
CA ASP A 45 4.47 -1.96 5.40
C ASP A 45 3.70 -2.87 4.44
N TYR A 46 2.45 -3.21 4.82
CA TYR A 46 1.61 -4.09 4.00
C TYR A 46 1.24 -3.49 2.65
N LEU A 47 0.99 -2.18 2.59
CA LEU A 47 0.69 -1.50 1.33
C LEU A 47 1.94 -1.41 0.43
N LEU A 48 3.12 -1.25 1.02
CA LEU A 48 4.38 -1.13 0.29
C LEU A 48 4.73 -2.43 -0.46
N ASP A 49 4.46 -3.59 0.15
CA ASP A 49 4.66 -4.91 -0.47
C ASP A 49 3.94 -5.07 -1.82
N PHE A 50 2.84 -4.33 -2.04
CA PHE A 50 2.04 -4.37 -3.26
C PHE A 50 2.04 -3.04 -4.04
N ALA A 51 2.91 -2.08 -3.69
CA ALA A 51 2.93 -0.73 -4.28
C ALA A 51 3.39 -0.69 -5.75
N CYS A 52 3.75 -1.83 -6.35
CA CYS A 52 3.94 -1.97 -7.79
C CYS A 52 2.62 -1.94 -8.59
N ASP A 53 1.48 -2.23 -7.94
CA ASP A 53 0.15 -2.05 -8.50
C ASP A 53 -0.36 -0.62 -8.32
N GLU A 54 -0.88 -0.01 -9.39
CA GLU A 54 -1.31 1.39 -9.37
C GLU A 54 -2.44 1.67 -8.38
N LYS A 55 -3.37 0.72 -8.17
CA LYS A 55 -4.48 0.92 -7.25
C LYS A 55 -3.99 0.89 -5.81
N ILE A 56 -3.12 -0.05 -5.47
CA ILE A 56 -2.48 -0.11 -4.14
C ILE A 56 -1.62 1.12 -3.90
N LEU A 57 -0.82 1.54 -4.89
CA LEU A 57 -0.03 2.77 -4.78
C LEU A 57 -0.91 4.00 -4.52
N GLY A 58 -2.12 4.02 -5.07
CA GLY A 58 -3.15 5.01 -4.77
C GLY A 58 -3.53 5.02 -3.29
N LEU A 59 -3.77 3.85 -2.70
CA LEU A 59 -4.06 3.69 -1.27
C LEU A 59 -2.89 4.12 -0.40
N TYR A 60 -1.67 3.66 -0.73
CA TYR A 60 -0.44 4.02 -0.04
C TYR A 60 -0.25 5.54 0.02
N LYS A 61 -0.34 6.21 -1.15
CA LYS A 61 -0.24 7.68 -1.23
C LYS A 61 -1.36 8.40 -0.47
N ARG A 62 -2.57 7.82 -0.37
CA ARG A 62 -3.67 8.39 0.41
C ARG A 62 -3.32 8.40 1.90
N VAL A 63 -2.81 7.28 2.43
CA VAL A 63 -2.35 7.17 3.81
C VAL A 63 -1.21 8.14 4.10
N CYS A 64 -0.18 8.18 3.24
CA CYS A 64 0.95 9.10 3.41
C CYS A 64 0.50 10.57 3.48
N ARG A 65 -0.40 11.00 2.58
CA ARG A 65 -0.93 12.38 2.61
C ARG A 65 -1.75 12.68 3.86
N LYS A 66 -2.54 11.70 4.34
CA LYS A 66 -3.38 11.87 5.52
C LYS A 66 -2.56 12.10 6.79
N TYR A 67 -1.41 11.45 6.92
CA TYR A 67 -0.57 11.49 8.12
C TYR A 67 0.71 12.31 7.97
N LEU A 68 0.95 12.95 6.83
CA LEU A 68 2.16 13.75 6.60
C LEU A 68 2.36 14.82 7.69
N ASP A 69 1.29 15.48 8.12
CA ASP A 69 1.36 16.52 9.13
C ASP A 69 1.42 15.96 10.57
N VAL A 70 1.02 14.70 10.77
CA VAL A 70 0.96 14.05 12.10
C VAL A 70 2.27 13.33 12.41
N TYR A 71 2.80 12.58 11.44
CA TYR A 71 4.01 11.76 11.57
C TYR A 71 4.97 12.02 10.40
N PRO A 72 5.50 13.24 10.23
CA PRO A 72 6.29 13.60 9.05
C PRO A 72 7.57 12.77 8.88
N GLY A 73 8.18 12.33 9.98
CA GLY A 73 9.37 11.45 9.95
C GLY A 73 9.04 10.08 9.37
N CYS A 74 8.09 9.36 9.99
CA CYS A 74 7.58 8.07 9.50
C CYS A 74 7.15 8.14 8.03
N ILE A 75 6.34 9.14 7.65
CA ILE A 75 5.87 9.26 6.26
C ILE A 75 7.03 9.51 5.28
N ARG A 76 8.03 10.31 5.65
CA ARG A 76 9.22 10.51 4.81
C ARG A 76 9.97 9.20 4.62
N ASP A 77 10.20 8.46 5.69
CA ASP A 77 10.97 7.21 5.65
C ASP A 77 10.27 6.17 4.75
N TYR A 78 8.93 6.11 4.81
CA TYR A 78 8.13 5.28 3.91
C TYR A 78 8.19 5.75 2.44
N ILE A 79 8.09 7.06 2.18
CA ILE A 79 8.27 7.59 0.82
C ILE A 79 9.65 7.25 0.26
N GLU A 80 10.69 7.28 1.09
CA GLU A 80 12.05 6.90 0.72
C GLU A 80 12.14 5.40 0.44
N ALA A 81 11.56 4.56 1.30
CA ALA A 81 11.49 3.11 1.07
C ALA A 81 10.84 2.75 -0.28
N TYR A 82 9.73 3.41 -0.65
CA TYR A 82 9.12 3.21 -1.99
C TYR A 82 10.03 3.64 -3.15
N ARG A 83 10.89 4.64 -2.96
CA ARG A 83 11.79 5.14 -4.02
C ARG A 83 13.03 4.27 -4.20
N GLU A 84 13.40 3.49 -3.19
CA GLU A 84 14.57 2.61 -3.22
C GLU A 84 14.25 1.22 -3.81
N MET A 85 12.97 0.90 -4.00
CA MET A 85 12.48 -0.31 -4.69
C MET A 85 12.63 -0.20 -6.22
#